data_AF-A0A9P6M6K7-F1
#
_entry.id   AF-A0A9P6M6K7-F1
#
_cell.length_a   1.000
_cell.length_b   1.000
_cell.length_c   1.000
_cell.angle_alpha   90.00
_cell.angle_beta   90.00
_cell.angle_gamma   90.00
#
_symmetry.space_group_name_H-M   'P 1'
#
loop_
_entity.id
_entity.type
_entity.pdbx_description
1 polymer ?
#
loop_
_entity_poly.entity_id
_entity_poly.type
_entity_poly.pdbx_seq_one_letter_code
_entity_poly.pdbx_strand_id
1 'polypeptide(L)'
;MRFDTAAIFGAFSMALLAPSVLACERECQVNVSRAFADKYEILSNQYFTLLNQKVEASFFYGIPNNPLSETEATDVLKTMSDSITGAQEAWSKTIFQTVFDTIFKDEPKFKGDCNVPHRVNQPPRGVNWTMPDCHNMDYICGNPPSICHFMPMIKTRIVNKLTAQLQDRVNGDDSDVYVSFIGPALQNVLGGAPRLTAHLKTLHANLNQILESVRDELATFADDENWKPEWDMEIKWLLLTFP
;
A
#
# COMPACT_ATOMS: atom_id res chain seq x y z
N MET A 1 35.82 75.19 -18.00
CA MET A 1 34.42 75.23 -18.45
C MET A 1 33.83 73.84 -18.29
N ARG A 2 32.58 73.80 -17.84
CA ARG A 2 31.82 72.63 -17.40
C ARG A 2 31.64 71.61 -18.53
N PHE A 3 31.80 70.33 -18.22
CA PHE A 3 31.27 69.23 -19.02
C PHE A 3 30.43 68.31 -18.12
N ASP A 4 29.13 68.38 -18.40
CA ASP A 4 28.14 67.31 -18.53
C ASP A 4 27.93 66.31 -17.38
N THR A 5 26.85 66.58 -16.65
CA THR A 5 26.05 65.65 -15.86
C THR A 5 25.68 64.41 -16.68
N ALA A 6 26.27 63.27 -16.34
CA ALA A 6 25.88 61.96 -16.83
C ALA A 6 24.50 61.55 -16.26
N ALA A 7 23.56 61.26 -17.17
CA ALA A 7 22.29 60.65 -16.84
C ALA A 7 22.51 59.19 -16.40
N ILE A 8 22.21 58.92 -15.13
CA ILE A 8 22.18 57.56 -14.57
C ILE A 8 20.87 56.91 -15.06
N PHE A 9 20.95 56.14 -16.14
CA PHE A 9 19.87 55.24 -16.55
C PHE A 9 19.75 54.12 -15.52
N GLY A 10 18.68 54.17 -14.74
CA GLY A 10 18.26 53.08 -13.86
C GLY A 10 17.79 51.89 -14.69
N ALA A 11 18.62 50.85 -14.79
CA ALA A 11 18.18 49.53 -15.20
C ALA A 11 17.55 48.85 -13.97
N PHE A 12 16.24 49.04 -13.78
CA PHE A 12 15.45 48.13 -12.96
C PHE A 12 15.41 46.78 -13.69
N SER A 13 16.30 45.87 -13.32
CA SER A 13 16.13 44.45 -13.63
C SER A 13 14.81 44.00 -13.02
N MET A 14 13.76 43.92 -13.83
CA MET A 14 12.60 43.09 -13.52
C MET A 14 13.12 41.66 -13.38
N ALA A 15 13.36 41.25 -12.14
CA ALA A 15 13.52 39.84 -11.82
C ALA A 15 12.25 39.14 -12.31
N LEU A 16 12.40 38.32 -13.35
CA LEU A 16 11.40 37.39 -13.83
C LEU A 16 10.94 36.54 -12.64
N LEU A 17 9.76 36.86 -12.11
CA LEU A 17 8.98 35.95 -11.30
C LEU A 17 8.42 34.87 -12.23
N ALA A 18 9.31 33.99 -12.73
CA ALA A 18 8.84 32.74 -13.30
C ALA A 18 8.18 31.96 -12.16
N PRO A 19 6.91 31.53 -12.29
CA PRO A 19 6.35 30.59 -11.33
C PRO A 19 7.21 29.34 -11.42
N SER A 20 8.04 29.12 -10.39
CA SER A 20 8.76 27.86 -10.22
C SER A 20 7.69 26.77 -10.20
N VAL A 21 7.64 25.94 -11.24
CA VAL A 21 6.69 24.83 -11.22
C VAL A 21 7.23 23.83 -10.20
N LEU A 22 6.64 23.84 -9.01
CA LEU A 22 7.12 22.99 -7.94
C LEU A 22 6.63 21.58 -8.22
N ALA A 23 7.56 20.64 -8.37
CA ALA A 23 7.26 19.22 -8.33
C ALA A 23 6.43 18.90 -7.07
N CYS A 24 5.68 17.80 -7.07
CA CYS A 24 4.96 17.33 -5.89
C CYS A 24 5.92 17.28 -4.69
N GLU A 25 5.80 18.26 -3.80
CA GLU A 25 6.63 18.38 -2.62
C GLU A 25 6.28 17.28 -1.63
N ARG A 26 7.03 17.17 -0.53
CA ARG A 26 6.90 16.05 0.42
C ARG A 26 5.46 15.79 0.86
N GLU A 27 4.69 16.84 1.15
CA GLU A 27 3.28 16.75 1.55
C GLU A 27 2.40 16.15 0.44
N CYS A 28 2.54 16.67 -0.79
CA CYS A 28 1.86 16.12 -1.96
C CYS A 28 2.21 14.64 -2.15
N GLN A 29 3.47 14.25 -2.03
CA GLN A 29 3.89 12.84 -2.21
C GLN A 29 3.26 11.92 -1.17
N VAL A 30 3.14 12.40 0.08
CA VAL A 30 2.47 11.65 1.15
C VAL A 30 0.99 11.48 0.83
N ASN A 31 0.29 12.55 0.45
CA ASN A 31 -1.15 12.48 0.17
C ASN A 31 -1.48 11.65 -1.07
N VAL A 32 -0.68 11.78 -2.12
CA VAL A 32 -0.72 10.91 -3.30
C VAL A 32 -0.57 9.44 -2.87
N SER A 33 0.46 9.12 -2.08
CA SER A 33 0.70 7.74 -1.66
C SER A 33 -0.44 7.19 -0.79
N ARG A 34 -1.04 8.01 0.08
CA ARG A 34 -2.22 7.63 0.87
C ARG A 34 -3.43 7.31 0.00
N ALA A 35 -3.68 8.12 -1.03
CA ALA A 35 -4.79 7.88 -1.97
C ALA A 35 -4.77 6.45 -2.55
N PHE A 36 -3.59 5.94 -2.89
CA PHE A 36 -3.41 4.55 -3.32
C PHE A 36 -3.45 3.57 -2.15
N ALA A 37 -2.67 3.84 -1.09
CA ALA A 37 -2.49 2.92 0.04
C ALA A 37 -3.81 2.57 0.72
N ASP A 38 -4.72 3.54 0.90
CA ASP A 38 -6.02 3.32 1.54
C ASP A 38 -6.87 2.30 0.77
N LYS A 39 -6.78 2.26 -0.57
CA LYS A 39 -7.50 1.29 -1.40
C LYS A 39 -6.89 -0.11 -1.31
N TYR A 40 -5.56 -0.18 -1.34
CA TYR A 40 -4.87 -1.46 -1.17
C TYR A 40 -5.00 -2.01 0.26
N GLU A 41 -5.16 -1.15 1.26
CA GLU A 41 -5.44 -1.57 2.63
C GLU A 41 -6.79 -2.31 2.72
N ILE A 42 -7.84 -1.75 2.12
CA ILE A 42 -9.16 -2.39 2.03
C ILE A 42 -9.05 -3.79 1.42
N LEU A 43 -8.33 -3.93 0.31
CA LEU A 43 -8.11 -5.23 -0.33
C LEU A 43 -7.30 -6.16 0.57
N SER A 44 -6.21 -5.68 1.14
CA SER A 44 -5.36 -6.49 2.01
C SER A 44 -6.11 -7.02 3.25
N ASN A 45 -7.06 -6.26 3.79
CA ASN A 45 -7.89 -6.67 4.93
C ASN A 45 -8.78 -7.88 4.59
N GLN A 46 -9.19 -8.03 3.33
CA GLN A 46 -9.97 -9.19 2.88
C GLN A 46 -9.13 -10.49 2.99
N TYR A 47 -7.81 -10.42 2.78
CA TYR A 47 -6.93 -11.58 2.93
C TYR A 47 -6.82 -12.04 4.37
N PHE A 48 -6.64 -11.11 5.31
CA PHE A 48 -6.60 -11.46 6.73
C PHE A 48 -7.96 -11.96 7.23
N THR A 49 -9.06 -11.44 6.68
CA THR A 49 -10.41 -11.97 6.92
C THR A 49 -10.53 -13.41 6.42
N LEU A 50 -10.07 -13.69 5.20
CA LEU A 50 -10.07 -15.04 4.61
C LEU A 50 -9.19 -16.01 5.42
N LEU A 51 -8.01 -15.56 5.85
CA LEU A 51 -7.10 -16.34 6.70
C LEU A 51 -7.80 -16.73 8.01
N ASN A 52 -8.45 -15.77 8.69
CA ASN A 52 -9.24 -16.04 9.89
C ASN A 52 -10.34 -17.07 9.63
N GLN A 53 -11.14 -16.90 8.58
CA GLN A 53 -12.22 -17.84 8.23
C GLN A 53 -11.69 -19.26 7.97
N LYS A 54 -10.56 -19.39 7.27
CA LYS A 54 -9.95 -20.70 7.01
C LYS A 54 -9.38 -21.34 8.29
N VAL A 55 -8.81 -20.54 9.20
CA VAL A 55 -8.39 -21.01 10.53
C VAL A 55 -9.59 -21.49 11.34
N GLU A 56 -10.65 -20.69 11.45
CA GLU A 56 -11.88 -21.10 12.15
C GLU A 56 -12.46 -22.41 11.61
N ALA A 57 -12.49 -22.58 10.29
CA ALA A 57 -13.05 -23.76 9.64
C ALA A 57 -12.17 -25.01 9.75
N SER A 58 -10.84 -24.86 9.73
CA SER A 58 -9.93 -25.99 9.46
C SER A 58 -8.85 -26.21 10.52
N PHE A 59 -8.71 -25.35 11.53
CA PHE A 59 -7.65 -25.48 12.54
C PHE A 59 -7.69 -26.84 13.26
N PHE A 60 -8.88 -27.30 13.63
CA PHE A 60 -9.07 -28.60 14.29
C PHE A 60 -9.30 -29.77 13.33
N TYR A 61 -9.12 -29.60 12.02
CA TYR A 61 -9.34 -30.67 11.05
C TYR A 61 -8.47 -31.91 11.37
N GLY A 62 -9.10 -33.09 11.36
CA GLY A 62 -8.42 -34.35 11.68
C GLY A 62 -8.13 -34.58 13.17
N ILE A 63 -8.52 -33.67 14.06
CA ILE A 63 -8.47 -33.87 15.51
C ILE A 63 -9.81 -34.50 15.96
N PRO A 64 -9.83 -35.46 16.90
CA PRO A 64 -11.07 -36.05 17.40
C PRO A 64 -12.06 -34.98 17.91
N ASN A 65 -13.35 -35.32 18.04
CA ASN A 65 -14.38 -34.33 18.40
C ASN A 65 -14.37 -33.87 19.88
N ASN A 66 -13.61 -34.53 20.78
CA ASN A 66 -13.63 -34.25 22.23
C ASN A 66 -12.28 -33.89 22.91
N PRO A 67 -11.26 -33.31 22.25
CA PRO A 67 -10.03 -32.89 22.91
C PRO A 67 -10.25 -31.65 23.79
N LEU A 68 -11.32 -30.88 23.54
CA LEU A 68 -11.67 -29.62 24.18
C LEU A 68 -13.19 -29.56 24.37
N SER A 69 -13.63 -28.80 25.37
CA SER A 69 -15.01 -28.30 25.46
C SER A 69 -15.24 -27.21 24.42
N GLU A 70 -16.51 -26.87 24.17
CA GLU A 70 -16.89 -25.79 23.25
C GLU A 70 -16.29 -24.44 23.64
N THR A 71 -16.28 -24.12 24.94
CA THR A 71 -15.65 -22.88 25.45
C THR A 71 -14.15 -22.87 25.19
N GLU A 72 -13.44 -23.97 25.47
CA GLU A 72 -12.00 -24.06 25.22
C GLU A 72 -11.67 -23.96 23.73
N ALA A 73 -12.48 -24.57 22.85
CA ALA A 73 -12.30 -24.45 21.41
C ALA A 73 -12.50 -23.01 20.93
N THR A 74 -13.49 -22.31 21.48
CA THR A 74 -13.75 -20.89 21.21
C THR A 74 -12.59 -20.01 21.65
N ASP A 75 -12.05 -20.23 22.85
CA ASP A 75 -10.91 -19.47 23.38
C ASP A 75 -9.63 -19.69 22.56
N VAL A 76 -9.41 -20.92 22.08
CA VAL A 76 -8.30 -21.25 21.18
C VAL A 76 -8.44 -20.52 19.84
N LEU A 77 -9.61 -20.59 19.19
CA LEU A 77 -9.83 -19.88 17.93
C LEU A 77 -9.72 -18.37 18.10
N LYS A 78 -10.20 -17.83 19.23
CA LYS A 78 -10.02 -16.41 19.56
C LYS A 78 -8.55 -16.05 19.67
N THR A 79 -7.74 -16.86 20.35
CA THR A 79 -6.29 -16.61 20.47
C THR A 79 -5.61 -16.56 19.09
N MET A 80 -6.00 -17.45 18.17
CA MET A 80 -5.49 -17.43 16.80
C MET A 80 -5.98 -16.20 16.01
N SER A 81 -7.25 -15.85 16.13
CA SER A 81 -7.85 -14.68 15.48
C SER A 81 -7.22 -13.37 15.95
N ASP A 82 -6.97 -13.21 17.25
CA ASP A 82 -6.31 -12.04 17.83
C ASP A 82 -4.87 -11.92 17.27
N SER A 83 -4.19 -13.05 17.07
CA SER A 83 -2.85 -13.07 16.47
C SER A 83 -2.84 -12.67 14.99
N ILE A 84 -3.81 -13.17 14.20
CA ILE A 84 -3.97 -12.79 12.80
C ILE A 84 -4.35 -11.31 12.67
N THR A 85 -5.15 -10.78 13.59
CA THR A 85 -5.44 -9.34 13.68
C THR A 85 -4.16 -8.55 13.95
N GLY A 86 -3.29 -9.03 14.84
CA GLY A 86 -1.97 -8.43 15.07
C GLY A 86 -1.09 -8.43 13.80
N ALA A 87 -1.13 -9.50 13.00
CA ALA A 87 -0.42 -9.58 11.73
C ALA A 87 -0.98 -8.57 10.70
N GLN A 88 -2.30 -8.43 10.65
CA GLN A 88 -2.98 -7.43 9.82
C GLN A 88 -2.56 -6.00 10.21
N GLU A 89 -2.57 -5.66 11.50
CA GLU A 89 -2.15 -4.34 11.98
C GLU A 89 -0.68 -4.04 11.67
N ALA A 90 0.19 -5.05 11.76
CA ALA A 90 1.59 -4.92 11.38
C ALA A 90 1.73 -4.68 9.86
N TRP A 91 0.93 -5.37 9.05
CA TRP A 91 0.89 -5.18 7.61
C TRP A 91 0.41 -3.77 7.22
N SER A 92 -0.68 -3.27 7.79
CA SER A 92 -1.22 -1.92 7.53
C SER A 92 -0.17 -0.82 7.70
N LYS A 93 0.78 -0.97 8.64
CA LYS A 93 1.87 -0.01 8.86
C LYS A 93 2.90 0.01 7.72
N THR A 94 2.94 -1.02 6.86
CA THR A 94 3.91 -1.16 5.77
C THR A 94 3.37 -0.75 4.40
N ILE A 95 2.06 -0.88 4.16
CA ILE A 95 1.42 -0.62 2.85
C ILE A 95 1.78 0.77 2.34
N PHE A 96 1.60 1.79 3.19
CA PHE A 96 1.91 3.18 2.83
C PHE A 96 3.36 3.34 2.34
N GLN A 97 4.32 2.73 3.06
CA GLN A 97 5.73 2.87 2.72
C GLN A 97 6.06 2.15 1.40
N THR A 98 5.49 0.96 1.17
CA THR A 98 5.64 0.24 -0.10
C THR A 98 5.06 1.06 -1.26
N VAL A 99 3.87 1.62 -1.11
CA VAL A 99 3.24 2.47 -2.13
C VAL A 99 4.07 3.72 -2.39
N PHE A 100 4.50 4.41 -1.33
CA PHE A 100 5.35 5.60 -1.45
C PHE A 100 6.63 5.30 -2.22
N ASP A 101 7.33 4.23 -1.85
CA ASP A 101 8.59 3.86 -2.49
C ASP A 101 8.37 3.46 -3.95
N THR A 102 7.28 2.76 -4.23
CA THR A 102 6.92 2.37 -5.60
C THR A 102 6.72 3.56 -6.52
N ILE A 103 6.07 4.62 -6.05
CA ILE A 103 5.81 5.81 -6.87
C ILE A 103 7.07 6.69 -6.97
N PHE A 104 7.73 6.94 -5.83
CA PHE A 104 8.69 8.02 -5.71
C PHE A 104 10.16 7.60 -5.60
N LYS A 105 10.46 6.33 -5.29
CA LYS A 105 11.85 5.85 -5.12
C LYS A 105 12.27 4.83 -6.16
N ASP A 106 11.37 3.97 -6.60
CA ASP A 106 11.65 2.96 -7.60
C ASP A 106 11.57 3.54 -9.02
N GLU A 107 12.36 2.97 -9.94
CA GLU A 107 12.34 3.41 -11.34
C GLU A 107 11.13 2.83 -12.13
N PRO A 108 10.51 3.63 -13.02
CA PRO A 108 10.75 5.07 -13.21
C PRO A 108 10.20 5.89 -12.03
N LYS A 109 11.02 6.81 -11.52
CA LYS A 109 10.66 7.67 -10.38
C LYS A 109 9.76 8.81 -10.82
N PHE A 110 8.62 8.98 -10.16
CA PHE A 110 7.77 10.17 -10.31
C PHE A 110 8.33 11.32 -9.47
N LYS A 111 9.49 11.87 -9.87
CA LYS A 111 10.20 12.95 -9.18
C LYS A 111 10.69 14.01 -10.15
N GLY A 112 11.00 15.19 -9.59
CA GLY A 112 11.62 16.28 -10.32
C GLY A 112 10.63 17.20 -11.04
N ASP A 113 11.15 18.35 -11.47
CA ASP A 113 10.40 19.36 -12.20
C ASP A 113 9.92 18.80 -13.54
N CYS A 114 8.67 19.09 -13.85
CA CYS A 114 8.01 18.74 -15.09
C CYS A 114 8.35 19.72 -16.23
N ASN A 115 9.16 20.75 -16.00
CA ASN A 115 9.47 21.77 -17.00
C ASN A 115 10.60 21.45 -17.97
N VAL A 116 11.17 20.24 -17.94
CA VAL A 116 12.24 19.88 -18.89
C VAL A 116 11.92 18.55 -19.57
N PRO A 117 11.33 18.57 -20.79
CA PRO A 117 10.87 19.75 -21.53
C PRO A 117 9.61 20.39 -20.93
N HIS A 118 9.41 21.71 -21.12
CA HIS A 118 8.23 22.41 -20.61
C HIS A 118 7.00 22.01 -21.43
N ARG A 119 6.07 21.30 -20.79
CA ARG A 119 4.89 20.72 -21.43
C ARG A 119 3.57 21.19 -20.83
N VAL A 120 3.58 21.58 -19.56
CA VAL A 120 2.37 21.96 -18.83
C VAL A 120 2.59 23.26 -18.06
N ASN A 121 1.55 24.09 -18.04
CA ASN A 121 1.50 25.26 -17.18
C ASN A 121 0.93 24.83 -15.83
N GLN A 122 1.70 24.97 -14.75
CA GLN A 122 1.17 24.74 -13.42
C GLN A 122 0.02 25.73 -13.14
N PRO A 123 -1.12 25.26 -12.61
CA PRO A 123 -2.18 26.16 -12.21
C PRO A 123 -1.69 27.08 -11.09
N PRO A 124 -2.29 28.27 -10.93
CA PRO A 124 -1.99 29.15 -9.80
C PRO A 124 -2.16 28.41 -8.46
N ARG A 125 -1.42 28.85 -7.44
CA ARG A 125 -1.53 28.28 -6.09
C ARG A 125 -2.99 28.30 -5.61
N GLY A 126 -3.49 27.15 -5.16
CA GLY A 126 -4.88 26.99 -4.71
C GLY A 126 -5.89 26.70 -5.83
N VAL A 127 -5.43 26.57 -7.07
CA VAL A 127 -6.24 26.10 -8.20
C VAL A 127 -5.86 24.66 -8.50
N ASN A 128 -6.87 23.78 -8.52
CA ASN A 128 -6.68 22.35 -8.80
C ASN A 128 -6.25 22.12 -10.25
N TRP A 129 -5.54 21.02 -10.47
CA TRP A 129 -5.36 20.46 -11.81
C TRP A 129 -6.69 19.94 -12.34
N THR A 130 -6.75 19.76 -13.65
CA THR A 130 -7.94 19.30 -14.37
C THR A 130 -7.70 17.93 -15.02
N MET A 131 -8.78 17.19 -15.26
CA MET A 131 -8.66 15.89 -15.93
C MET A 131 -8.04 15.97 -17.34
N PRO A 132 -8.29 17.03 -18.12
CA PRO A 132 -7.50 17.33 -19.31
C PRO A 132 -5.99 17.41 -19.06
N ASP A 133 -5.54 18.04 -17.97
CA ASP A 133 -4.09 18.10 -17.64
C ASP A 133 -3.52 16.70 -17.45
N CYS A 134 -4.25 15.81 -16.78
CA CYS A 134 -3.90 14.40 -16.64
C CYS A 134 -3.82 13.67 -17.99
N HIS A 135 -4.80 13.87 -18.88
CA HIS A 135 -4.81 13.21 -20.18
C HIS A 135 -3.72 13.70 -21.14
N ASN A 136 -3.31 14.97 -21.00
CA ASN A 136 -2.33 15.60 -21.87
C ASN A 136 -0.87 15.33 -21.47
N MET A 137 -0.62 14.64 -20.35
CA MET A 137 0.72 14.22 -19.99
C MET A 137 1.21 13.11 -20.92
N ASP A 138 2.49 13.12 -21.25
CA ASP A 138 3.14 12.10 -22.08
C ASP A 138 4.54 11.71 -21.59
N TYR A 139 4.94 12.20 -20.41
CA TYR A 139 6.25 11.96 -19.80
C TYR A 139 6.16 11.85 -18.28
N ILE A 140 7.05 11.04 -17.70
CA ILE A 140 7.09 10.78 -16.27
C ILE A 140 7.82 11.93 -15.58
N CYS A 141 7.12 12.61 -14.68
CA CYS A 141 7.67 13.60 -13.77
C CYS A 141 6.93 13.57 -12.44
N GLY A 142 7.30 14.47 -11.53
CA GLY A 142 6.78 14.49 -10.16
C GLY A 142 5.42 15.14 -9.97
N ASN A 143 4.76 15.74 -10.97
CA ASN A 143 3.48 16.44 -10.72
C ASN A 143 2.28 15.46 -10.67
N PRO A 144 1.17 15.87 -10.06
CA PRO A 144 -0.03 15.01 -9.97
C PRO A 144 -0.67 14.64 -11.32
N PRO A 145 -0.70 15.50 -12.37
CA PRO A 145 -1.12 15.09 -13.70
C PRO A 145 -0.31 13.91 -14.27
N SER A 146 1.03 13.90 -14.13
CA SER A 146 1.88 12.78 -14.58
C SER A 146 1.50 11.49 -13.87
N ILE A 147 1.36 11.55 -12.54
CA ILE A 147 0.98 10.40 -11.72
C ILE A 147 -0.42 9.89 -12.11
N CYS A 148 -1.36 10.80 -12.36
CA CYS A 148 -2.70 10.48 -12.84
C CYS A 148 -2.69 9.81 -14.23
N HIS A 149 -1.86 10.31 -15.15
CA HIS A 149 -1.71 9.76 -16.50
C HIS A 149 -1.16 8.33 -16.47
N PHE A 150 -0.05 8.14 -15.76
CA PHE A 150 0.65 6.86 -15.66
C PHE A 150 0.09 5.98 -14.53
N MET A 151 -1.10 6.30 -14.02
CA MET A 151 -1.74 5.53 -12.95
C MET A 151 -1.86 4.03 -13.26
N PRO A 152 -2.20 3.57 -14.48
CA PRO A 152 -2.20 2.14 -14.79
C PRO A 152 -0.84 1.47 -14.53
N MET A 153 0.26 2.10 -14.97
CA MET A 153 1.63 1.61 -14.73
C MET A 153 1.95 1.59 -13.23
N ILE A 154 1.60 2.65 -12.52
CA ILE A 154 1.82 2.76 -11.06
C ILE A 154 1.06 1.66 -10.32
N LYS A 155 -0.22 1.44 -10.67
CA LYS A 155 -1.05 0.37 -10.08
C LYS A 155 -0.40 -1.00 -10.27
N THR A 156 -0.03 -1.36 -11.49
CA THR A 156 0.64 -2.65 -11.75
C THR A 156 1.91 -2.82 -10.90
N ARG A 157 2.73 -1.77 -10.77
CA ARG A 157 3.96 -1.83 -9.95
C ARG A 157 3.64 -2.03 -8.47
N ILE A 158 2.64 -1.31 -7.94
CA ILE A 158 2.21 -1.43 -6.55
C ILE A 158 1.66 -2.83 -6.28
N VAL A 159 0.74 -3.30 -7.14
CA VAL A 159 0.13 -4.64 -7.03
C VAL A 159 1.20 -5.71 -6.99
N ASN A 160 2.15 -5.70 -7.94
CA ASN A 160 3.22 -6.70 -7.97
C ASN A 160 4.06 -6.69 -6.68
N LYS A 161 4.40 -5.50 -6.16
CA LYS A 161 5.18 -5.38 -4.93
C LYS A 161 4.42 -5.82 -3.68
N LEU A 162 3.17 -5.39 -3.53
CA LEU A 162 2.34 -5.78 -2.38
C LEU A 162 2.05 -7.28 -2.41
N THR A 163 1.76 -7.83 -3.58
CA THR A 163 1.52 -9.28 -3.77
C THR A 163 2.76 -10.08 -3.36
N ALA A 164 3.94 -9.71 -3.88
CA ALA A 164 5.19 -10.38 -3.51
C ALA A 164 5.46 -10.29 -1.99
N GLN A 165 5.30 -9.10 -1.40
CA GLN A 165 5.48 -8.92 0.05
C GLN A 165 4.48 -9.73 0.89
N LEU A 166 3.22 -9.83 0.46
CA LEU A 166 2.21 -10.65 1.14
C LEU A 166 2.52 -12.14 0.99
N GLN A 167 2.91 -12.59 -0.20
CA GLN A 167 3.29 -13.98 -0.44
C GLN A 167 4.50 -14.39 0.39
N ASP A 168 5.55 -13.56 0.43
CA ASP A 168 6.75 -13.79 1.27
C ASP A 168 6.37 -13.89 2.75
N ARG A 169 5.43 -13.06 3.19
CA ARG A 169 4.94 -13.03 4.58
C ARG A 169 4.18 -14.27 5.01
N VAL A 170 3.63 -15.07 4.08
CA VAL A 170 2.89 -16.31 4.37
C VAL A 170 3.56 -17.56 3.82
N ASN A 171 4.82 -17.46 3.36
CA ASN A 171 5.53 -18.55 2.71
C ASN A 171 6.05 -19.59 3.72
N GLY A 172 5.15 -20.41 4.25
CA GLY A 172 5.46 -21.53 5.13
C GLY A 172 5.91 -21.12 6.53
N ASP A 173 6.62 -22.03 7.19
CA ASP A 173 6.91 -22.01 8.63
C ASP A 173 7.94 -20.93 9.01
N ASP A 174 8.77 -20.49 8.06
CA ASP A 174 9.76 -19.44 8.25
C ASP A 174 9.24 -18.05 7.87
N SER A 175 7.96 -17.96 7.50
CA SER A 175 7.35 -16.70 7.08
C SER A 175 7.20 -15.73 8.25
N ASP A 176 7.26 -14.42 7.99
CA ASP A 176 7.10 -13.41 9.04
C ASP A 176 5.76 -13.55 9.78
N VAL A 177 4.67 -13.87 9.07
CA VAL A 177 3.37 -14.10 9.72
C VAL A 177 3.42 -15.33 10.62
N TYR A 178 4.07 -16.41 10.18
CA TYR A 178 4.19 -17.60 11.01
C TYR A 178 5.08 -17.36 12.23
N VAL A 179 6.30 -16.90 12.02
CA VAL A 179 7.30 -16.72 13.08
C VAL A 179 6.87 -15.65 14.09
N SER A 180 6.32 -14.53 13.63
CA SER A 180 6.03 -13.38 14.49
C SER A 180 4.63 -13.43 15.12
N PHE A 181 3.68 -14.19 14.55
CA PHE A 181 2.28 -14.16 15.00
C PHE A 181 1.69 -15.56 15.23
N ILE A 182 1.58 -16.39 14.19
CA ILE A 182 0.84 -17.67 14.26
C ILE A 182 1.57 -18.69 15.15
N GLY A 183 2.88 -18.83 15.02
CA GLY A 183 3.71 -19.74 15.82
C GLY A 183 3.64 -19.44 17.32
N PRO A 184 3.88 -18.19 17.75
CA PRO A 184 3.68 -17.79 19.15
C PRO A 184 2.25 -18.03 19.66
N ALA A 185 1.23 -17.74 18.84
CA ALA A 185 -0.16 -18.01 19.21
C ALA A 185 -0.43 -19.51 19.37
N LEU A 186 0.11 -20.35 18.49
CA LEU A 186 0.04 -21.80 18.62
C LEU A 186 0.72 -22.28 19.92
N GLN A 187 1.88 -21.73 20.29
CA GLN A 187 2.53 -22.07 21.56
C GLN A 187 1.67 -21.66 22.77
N ASN A 188 1.05 -20.48 22.73
CA ASN A 188 0.12 -20.04 23.77
C ASN A 188 -1.10 -20.98 23.88
N VAL A 189 -1.67 -21.38 22.74
CA VAL A 189 -2.76 -22.36 22.67
C VAL A 189 -2.34 -23.69 23.31
N LEU A 190 -1.15 -24.20 23.01
CA LEU A 190 -0.66 -25.46 23.57
C LEU A 190 -0.38 -25.37 25.08
N GLY A 191 0.08 -24.21 25.56
CA GLY A 191 0.25 -23.94 27.00
C GLY A 191 -1.08 -23.83 27.75
N GLY A 192 -2.10 -23.23 27.14
CA GLY A 192 -3.45 -23.09 27.72
C GLY A 192 -4.31 -24.34 27.60
N ALA A 193 -4.07 -25.19 26.59
CA ALA A 193 -4.81 -26.41 26.33
C ALA A 193 -3.87 -27.62 26.10
N PRO A 194 -3.25 -28.18 27.16
CA PRO A 194 -2.22 -29.22 27.03
C PRO A 194 -2.68 -30.50 26.33
N ARG A 195 -3.99 -30.77 26.26
CA ARG A 195 -4.58 -31.88 25.50
C ARG A 195 -4.29 -31.78 24.00
N LEU A 196 -4.12 -30.58 23.48
CA LEU A 196 -3.75 -30.34 22.08
C LEU A 196 -2.28 -30.67 21.76
N THR A 197 -1.41 -30.78 22.77
CA THR A 197 0.02 -31.10 22.57
C THR A 197 0.23 -32.43 21.86
N ALA A 198 -0.64 -33.42 22.10
CA ALA A 198 -0.63 -34.70 21.39
C ALA A 198 -0.94 -34.55 19.88
N HIS A 199 -1.53 -33.42 19.48
CA HIS A 199 -1.97 -33.10 18.12
C HIS A 199 -1.16 -31.97 17.47
N LEU A 200 -0.04 -31.53 18.09
CA LEU A 200 0.78 -30.43 17.60
C LEU A 200 1.14 -30.58 16.11
N LYS A 201 1.56 -31.77 15.67
CA LYS A 201 1.91 -32.01 14.26
C LYS A 201 0.73 -31.78 13.31
N THR A 202 -0.48 -32.20 13.71
CA THR A 202 -1.70 -32.00 12.91
C THR A 202 -2.08 -30.52 12.87
N LEU A 203 -2.05 -29.83 14.00
CA LEU A 203 -2.33 -28.38 14.08
C LEU A 203 -1.37 -27.57 13.20
N HIS A 204 -0.08 -27.90 13.26
CA HIS A 204 0.95 -27.27 12.44
C HIS A 204 0.72 -27.53 10.94
N ALA A 205 0.40 -28.76 10.57
CA ALA A 205 0.10 -29.11 9.18
C ALA A 205 -1.15 -28.37 8.65
N ASN A 206 -2.20 -28.27 9.47
CA ASN A 206 -3.40 -27.53 9.13
C ASN A 206 -3.09 -26.05 8.89
N LEU A 207 -2.33 -25.41 9.78
CA LEU A 207 -1.93 -24.01 9.62
C LEU A 207 -1.11 -23.78 8.36
N ASN A 208 -0.16 -24.66 8.04
CA ASN A 208 0.65 -24.55 6.83
C ASN A 208 -0.21 -24.68 5.58
N GLN A 209 -1.12 -25.65 5.55
CA GLN A 209 -2.05 -25.82 4.43
C GLN A 209 -2.98 -24.61 4.27
N ILE A 210 -3.43 -24.00 5.38
CA ILE A 210 -4.22 -22.78 5.34
C ILE A 210 -3.41 -21.62 4.76
N LEU A 211 -2.16 -21.43 5.21
CA LEU A 211 -1.29 -20.37 4.71
C LEU A 211 -0.94 -20.54 3.23
N GLU A 212 -0.66 -21.77 2.79
CA GLU A 212 -0.46 -22.09 1.38
C GLU A 212 -1.72 -21.78 0.56
N SER A 213 -2.90 -22.17 1.05
CA SER A 213 -4.16 -21.85 0.37
C SER A 213 -4.41 -20.35 0.28
N VAL A 214 -4.12 -19.57 1.32
CA VAL A 214 -4.25 -18.10 1.29
C VAL A 214 -3.22 -17.48 0.36
N ARG A 215 -1.99 -18.03 0.31
CA ARG A 215 -0.94 -17.58 -0.60
C ARG A 215 -1.36 -17.74 -2.06
N ASP A 216 -1.99 -18.84 -2.40
CA ASP A 216 -2.43 -19.11 -3.77
C ASP A 216 -3.55 -18.13 -4.19
N GLU A 217 -4.43 -17.75 -3.27
CA GLU A 217 -5.48 -16.74 -3.48
C GLU A 217 -4.92 -15.32 -3.67
N LEU A 218 -3.68 -15.04 -3.25
CA LEU A 218 -3.01 -13.76 -3.54
C LEU A 218 -2.67 -13.61 -5.03
N ALA A 219 -2.74 -14.67 -5.85
CA ALA A 219 -2.51 -14.57 -7.28
C ALA A 219 -3.49 -13.63 -8.00
N THR A 220 -4.68 -13.45 -7.42
CA THR A 220 -5.73 -12.53 -7.91
C THR A 220 -5.75 -11.21 -7.13
N PHE A 221 -4.67 -10.86 -6.43
CA PHE A 221 -4.59 -9.64 -5.64
C PHE A 221 -4.79 -8.38 -6.49
N ALA A 222 -5.85 -7.64 -6.16
CA ALA A 222 -6.22 -6.39 -6.82
C ALA A 222 -6.38 -6.53 -8.35
N ASP A 223 -6.86 -7.69 -8.80
CA ASP A 223 -7.32 -7.87 -10.18
C ASP A 223 -8.60 -7.06 -10.47
N ASP A 224 -9.10 -7.14 -11.70
CA ASP A 224 -10.27 -6.39 -12.14
C ASP A 224 -11.58 -6.82 -11.43
N GLU A 225 -11.62 -8.01 -10.82
CA GLU A 225 -12.78 -8.48 -10.05
C GLU A 225 -12.80 -7.88 -8.64
N ASN A 226 -11.62 -7.76 -8.02
CA ASN A 226 -11.48 -7.26 -6.66
C ASN A 226 -11.32 -5.72 -6.61
N TRP A 227 -10.70 -5.12 -7.62
CA TRP A 227 -10.52 -3.68 -7.71
C TRP A 227 -11.79 -2.97 -8.18
N LYS A 228 -12.32 -2.06 -7.35
CA LYS A 228 -13.52 -1.32 -7.71
C LYS A 228 -13.23 -0.25 -8.76
N PRO A 229 -13.93 -0.22 -9.92
CA PRO A 229 -13.67 0.76 -10.99
C PRO A 229 -13.75 2.22 -10.52
N GLU A 230 -14.62 2.54 -9.56
CA GLU A 230 -14.76 3.88 -9.01
C GLU A 230 -13.51 4.38 -8.28
N TRP A 231 -12.69 3.50 -7.72
CA TRP A 231 -11.47 3.89 -6.99
C TRP A 231 -10.45 4.56 -7.90
N ASP A 232 -10.38 4.17 -9.18
CA ASP A 232 -9.51 4.81 -10.15
C ASP A 232 -9.88 6.28 -10.32
N MET A 233 -11.18 6.57 -10.40
CA MET A 233 -11.66 7.94 -10.52
C MET A 233 -11.47 8.72 -9.22
N GLU A 234 -11.76 8.12 -8.07
CA GLU A 234 -11.53 8.76 -6.76
C GLU A 234 -10.07 9.15 -6.55
N ILE A 235 -9.14 8.24 -6.87
CA ILE A 235 -7.70 8.51 -6.81
C ILE A 235 -7.37 9.65 -7.76
N LYS A 236 -7.78 9.57 -9.03
CA LYS A 236 -7.50 10.65 -10.01
C LYS A 236 -8.01 12.00 -9.53
N TRP A 237 -9.25 12.09 -9.06
CA TRP A 237 -9.81 13.34 -8.55
C TRP A 237 -9.00 13.88 -7.38
N LEU A 238 -8.64 13.04 -6.42
CA LEU A 238 -7.84 13.43 -5.27
C LEU A 238 -6.45 13.93 -5.68
N LEU A 239 -5.76 13.20 -6.59
CA LEU A 239 -4.45 13.60 -7.10
C LEU A 239 -4.48 15.02 -7.67
N LEU A 240 -5.50 15.33 -8.46
CA LEU A 240 -5.61 16.63 -9.11
C LEU A 240 -5.98 17.78 -8.17
N THR A 241 -6.35 17.50 -6.92
CA THR A 241 -6.50 18.55 -5.90
C THR A 241 -5.19 19.07 -5.32
N PHE A 242 -4.06 18.42 -5.63
CA PHE A 242 -2.75 18.84 -5.15
C PHE A 242 -2.07 19.72 -6.21
N PRO A 243 -2.03 21.07 -6.07
CA PRO A 243 -1.40 21.95 -7.04
C PRO A 243 0.11 21.73 -7.14
#